data_AF-A0A2T0K1R0-F1
#
_entry.id   AF-A0A2T0K1R0-F1
#
_cell.length_a   1.000
_cell.length_b   1.000
_cell.length_c   1.000
_cell.angle_alpha   90.00
_cell.angle_beta   90.00
_cell.angle_gamma   90.00
#
_symmetry.space_group_name_H-M   'P 1'
#
loop_
_entity.id
_entity.type
_entity.pdbx_description
1 polymer ?
#
loop_
_entity_poly.entity_id
_entity_poly.type
_entity_poly.pdbx_seq_one_letter_code
_entity_poly.pdbx_strand_id
1 'polypeptide(L)'
;MPDAEFEGTVVPGLRADFYRRPDGDRIASVGRYSYRGRPVLMAWGYVDEEHCRQHSVHDPSGGWSPVTDGCPDVRLADGFEVRTPAGEWLRA
;
A
#
# COMPACT_ATOMS: atom_id res chain seq x y z
N MET A 1 17.74 -1.41 -4.39
CA MET A 1 16.89 -2.25 -3.51
C MET A 1 16.00 -3.09 -4.40
N PRO A 2 15.77 -4.37 -4.08
CA PRO A 2 15.06 -5.30 -4.95
C PRO A 2 13.56 -4.98 -5.02
N ASP A 3 12.91 -5.54 -6.05
CA ASP A 3 11.47 -5.51 -6.21
C ASP A 3 10.76 -6.10 -4.97
N ALA A 4 9.64 -5.50 -4.59
CA ALA A 4 8.84 -5.96 -3.46
C ALA A 4 8.01 -7.19 -3.83
N GLU A 5 7.76 -8.02 -2.83
CA GLU A 5 6.91 -9.20 -2.96
C GLU A 5 5.45 -8.85 -2.62
N PHE A 6 4.53 -9.45 -3.36
CA PHE A 6 3.11 -9.51 -3.05
C PHE A 6 2.68 -10.97 -3.01
N GLU A 7 2.17 -11.44 -1.88
CA GLU A 7 1.77 -12.84 -1.64
C GLU A 7 2.86 -13.85 -2.05
N GLY A 8 4.13 -13.55 -1.75
CA GLY A 8 5.28 -14.38 -2.08
C GLY A 8 5.72 -14.33 -3.55
N THR A 9 5.11 -13.47 -4.37
CA THR A 9 5.51 -13.23 -5.76
C THR A 9 6.25 -11.90 -5.86
N VAL A 10 7.49 -11.92 -6.34
CA VAL A 10 8.23 -10.70 -6.67
C VAL A 10 7.52 -9.97 -7.81
N VAL A 11 7.17 -8.70 -7.61
CA VAL A 11 6.48 -7.89 -8.62
C VAL A 11 7.46 -6.91 -9.25
N PRO A 12 7.89 -7.10 -10.51
CA PRO A 12 8.87 -6.24 -11.14
C PRO A 12 8.43 -4.77 -11.19
N GLY A 13 9.26 -3.89 -10.63
CA GLY A 13 9.00 -2.45 -10.54
C GLY A 13 8.17 -2.04 -9.32
N LEU A 14 7.65 -2.97 -8.52
CA LEU A 14 7.02 -2.66 -7.24
C LEU A 14 8.11 -2.44 -6.19
N ARG A 15 7.93 -1.40 -5.38
CA ARG A 15 8.80 -1.09 -4.26
C ARG A 15 7.95 -0.79 -3.03
N ALA A 16 8.35 -1.34 -1.89
CA ALA A 16 7.76 -1.07 -0.59
C ALA A 16 8.82 -0.48 0.35
N ASP A 17 8.54 0.70 0.90
CA ASP A 17 9.36 1.33 1.93
C ASP A 17 8.56 1.33 3.26
N PHE A 18 9.16 0.79 4.32
CA PHE A 18 8.51 0.68 5.63
C PHE A 18 9.12 1.67 6.63
N TYR A 19 8.27 2.45 7.29
CA TYR A 19 8.65 3.39 8.32
C TYR A 19 7.96 3.02 9.62
N ARG A 20 8.67 3.18 10.74
CA ARG A 20 8.16 2.85 12.07
C ARG A 20 8.47 3.97 13.03
N ARG A 21 7.57 4.20 13.99
CA ARG A 21 7.81 5.10 15.12
C ARG A 21 7.15 4.54 16.39
N PRO A 22 7.71 4.81 17.58
CA PRO A 22 6.99 4.61 18.83
C PRO A 22 5.70 5.43 18.87
N ASP A 23 4.64 4.87 19.47
CA ASP A 23 3.34 5.49 19.69
C ASP A 23 2.75 4.97 21.01
N GLY A 24 3.08 5.65 22.11
CA GLY A 24 2.83 5.16 23.47
C GLY A 24 3.54 3.83 23.72
N ASP A 25 2.80 2.82 24.16
CA ASP A 25 3.29 1.46 24.40
C ASP A 25 3.35 0.59 23.13
N ARG A 26 3.02 1.17 21.97
CA ARG A 26 2.97 0.46 20.68
C ARG A 26 3.95 1.07 19.68
N ILE A 27 4.12 0.40 18.54
CA ILE A 27 4.92 0.90 17.41
C ILE A 27 4.00 1.06 16.22
N ALA A 28 3.77 2.31 15.81
CA ALA A 28 3.07 2.62 14.58
C ALA A 28 4.00 2.33 13.39
N SER A 29 3.44 1.74 12.34
CA SER A 29 4.14 1.37 11.11
C SER A 29 3.35 1.81 9.90
N VAL A 30 4.04 2.29 8.86
CA VAL A 30 3.47 2.60 7.55
C VAL A 30 4.32 1.96 6.45
N GLY A 31 3.67 1.25 5.53
CA GLY A 31 4.24 0.82 4.27
C GLY A 31 3.83 1.77 3.16
N ARG A 32 4.81 2.36 2.47
CA ARG A 32 4.60 3.15 1.25
C ARG A 32 4.98 2.32 0.05
N TYR A 33 4.03 2.15 -0.86
CA TYR A 33 4.22 1.37 -2.06
C TYR A 33 4.31 2.28 -3.27
N SER A 34 5.23 1.95 -4.16
CA SER A 34 5.38 2.61 -5.46
C SER A 34 5.58 1.58 -6.55
N TYR A 35 5.04 1.84 -7.74
CA TYR A 35 5.22 1.01 -8.91
C TYR A 35 5.88 1.83 -10.01
N ARG A 36 7.01 1.34 -10.54
CA ARG A 36 7.82 2.03 -11.56
C ARG A 36 8.12 3.50 -11.20
N GLY A 37 8.38 3.75 -9.91
CA GLY A 37 8.69 5.07 -9.36
C GLY A 37 7.48 5.96 -9.05
N ARG A 38 6.25 5.51 -9.30
CA ARG A 38 5.02 6.26 -9.01
C ARG A 38 4.37 5.74 -7.72
N PRO A 39 3.94 6.61 -6.79
CA PRO A 39 3.20 6.16 -5.60
C PRO A 39 1.89 5.50 -6.02
N VAL A 40 1.54 4.40 -5.34
CA VAL A 40 0.32 3.62 -5.65
C VAL A 40 -0.59 3.48 -4.43
N LEU A 41 -0.03 3.14 -3.26
CA LEU A 41 -0.80 3.06 -2.03
C LEU A 41 0.09 3.29 -0.81
N MET A 42 -0.53 3.65 0.30
CA MET A 42 0.05 3.58 1.62
C MET A 42 -0.89 2.80 2.52
N ALA A 43 -0.33 1.96 3.38
CA ALA A 43 -1.08 1.24 4.41
C ALA A 43 -0.35 1.36 5.75
N TRP A 44 -1.10 1.56 6.83
CA TRP A 44 -0.53 1.75 8.16
C TRP A 44 -1.38 1.09 9.23
N GLY A 45 -0.77 0.92 10.39
CA GLY A 45 -1.33 0.29 11.57
C GLY A 45 -0.25 0.19 12.62
N TYR A 46 -0.36 -0.79 13.51
CA TYR A 46 0.67 -1.09 14.48
C TYR A 46 1.39 -2.40 14.15
N VAL A 47 2.65 -2.53 14.55
CA VAL A 47 3.47 -3.73 14.25
C VAL A 47 2.95 -5.01 14.91
N ASP A 48 2.12 -4.87 15.94
CA ASP A 48 1.50 -5.96 16.70
C ASP A 48 0.13 -6.37 16.12
N GLU A 49 -0.34 -5.70 15.04
CA GLU A 49 -1.55 -6.06 14.32
C GLU A 49 -1.21 -6.96 13.11
N GLU A 50 -2.01 -8.02 12.92
CA GLU A 50 -1.84 -8.97 11.79
C GLU A 50 -2.19 -8.34 10.44
N HIS A 51 -3.06 -7.34 10.45
CA HIS A 51 -3.57 -6.67 9.25
C HIS A 51 -3.35 -5.16 9.35
N CYS A 52 -3.25 -4.52 8.18
CA CYS A 52 -3.23 -3.06 8.11
C CYS A 52 -4.51 -2.50 8.71
N ARG A 53 -4.37 -1.48 9.55
CA ARG A 53 -5.51 -0.82 10.19
C ARG A 53 -6.22 0.11 9.22
N GLN A 54 -5.44 0.81 8.40
CA GLN A 54 -5.93 1.83 7.48
C GLN A 54 -5.05 1.88 6.22
N HIS A 55 -5.60 2.41 5.14
CA HIS A 55 -4.88 2.64 3.88
C HIS A 55 -5.41 3.86 3.13
N SER A 56 -4.64 4.28 2.12
CA SER A 56 -5.01 5.28 1.12
C SER A 56 -4.35 4.92 -0.21
N VAL A 57 -5.07 5.14 -1.31
CA VAL A 57 -4.66 4.79 -2.67
C VAL A 57 -4.39 6.06 -3.46
N HIS A 58 -3.32 6.07 -4.25
CA HIS A 58 -2.98 7.22 -5.09
C HIS A 58 -3.57 7.06 -6.49
N ASP A 59 -4.52 7.92 -6.81
CA ASP A 59 -5.04 8.13 -8.16
C ASP A 59 -4.11 9.10 -8.93
N PRO A 60 -3.52 8.70 -10.08
CA PRO A 60 -2.71 9.59 -10.90
C PRO A 60 -3.42 10.87 -11.37
N SER A 61 -4.75 10.86 -11.45
CA SER A 61 -5.59 11.98 -11.89
C SER A 61 -6.12 12.83 -10.74
N GLY A 62 -6.33 12.23 -9.56
CA GLY A 62 -7.01 12.84 -8.41
C GLY A 62 -6.18 12.98 -7.14
N GLY A 63 -4.96 12.42 -7.09
CA GLY A 63 -4.11 12.39 -5.91
C GLY A 63 -4.49 11.28 -4.92
N TRP A 64 -4.23 11.49 -3.63
CA TRP A 64 -4.52 10.48 -2.61
C TRP A 64 -6.01 10.41 -2.29
N SER A 65 -6.55 9.19 -2.26
CA SER A 65 -7.89 8.92 -1.78
C SER A 65 -8.02 9.26 -0.29
N PRO A 66 -9.25 9.48 0.21
CA PRO A 66 -9.50 9.48 1.64
C PRO A 66 -8.95 8.22 2.32
N VAL A 67 -8.65 8.36 3.61
CA VAL A 67 -8.27 7.23 4.47
C VAL A 67 -9.43 6.25 4.55
N THR A 68 -9.13 4.97 4.35
CA THR A 68 -10.08 3.86 4.44
C THR A 68 -9.57 2.85 5.45
N ASP A 69 -10.48 2.27 6.24
CA ASP A 69 -10.14 1.25 7.22
C ASP A 69 -9.86 -0.11 6.56
N GLY A 70 -8.98 -0.89 7.17
CA GLY A 70 -8.56 -2.21 6.69
C GLY A 70 -7.43 -2.19 5.67
N CYS A 71 -7.11 -3.38 5.16
CA CYS A 71 -6.10 -3.59 4.12
C CYS A 71 -6.59 -3.09 2.75
N PRO A 72 -5.67 -2.60 1.89
CA PRO A 72 -6.00 -2.30 0.50
C PRO A 72 -6.30 -3.59 -0.27
N ASP A 73 -7.29 -3.54 -1.16
CA ASP A 73 -7.52 -4.57 -2.16
C ASP A 73 -6.54 -4.37 -3.32
N VAL A 74 -5.65 -5.34 -3.56
CA VAL A 74 -4.70 -5.31 -4.68
C VAL A 74 -4.76 -6.61 -5.46
N ARG A 75 -4.43 -6.56 -6.74
CA ARG A 75 -4.34 -7.75 -7.59
C ARG A 75 -3.23 -7.62 -8.62
N LEU A 76 -2.68 -8.78 -8.98
CA LEU A 76 -1.71 -8.91 -10.06
C LEU A 76 -2.43 -9.46 -11.30
N ALA A 77 -2.68 -8.59 -12.28
CA ALA A 77 -3.17 -8.97 -13.61
C ALA A 77 -2.02 -8.81 -14.62
N ASP A 78 -2.21 -8.06 -15.72
CA ASP A 78 -1.12 -7.63 -16.62
C ASP A 78 -0.19 -6.56 -15.98
N GLY A 79 -0.19 -6.45 -14.65
CA GLY A 79 0.47 -5.39 -13.89
C GLY A 79 -0.05 -5.33 -12.44
N PHE A 80 0.33 -4.27 -11.73
CA PHE A 80 -0.09 -4.02 -10.36
C PHE A 80 -1.35 -3.13 -10.36
N GLU A 81 -2.47 -3.66 -9.86
CA GLU A 81 -3.73 -2.94 -9.76
C GLU A 81 -4.18 -2.82 -8.30
N VAL A 82 -4.67 -1.64 -7.94
CA VAL A 82 -5.15 -1.32 -6.59
C VAL A 82 -6.57 -0.81 -6.68
N ARG A 83 -7.45 -1.30 -5.80
CA ARG A 83 -8.84 -0.85 -5.75
C ARG A 83 -8.96 0.44 -4.94
N THR A 84 -9.65 1.43 -5.49
CA THR A 84 -9.99 2.67 -4.78
C THR A 84 -11.12 2.42 -3.77
N PRO A 85 -11.31 3.32 -2.80
CA PRO A 85 -12.48 3.28 -1.91
C PRO A 85 -13.83 3.41 -2.64
N ALA A 86 -13.83 4.01 -3.85
CA ALA A 86 -15.01 4.06 -4.73
C ALA A 86 -15.30 2.73 -5.44
N GLY A 87 -14.43 1.73 -5.28
CA GLY A 87 -14.57 0.39 -5.87
C GLY A 87 -13.96 0.23 -7.25
N GLU A 88 -13.30 1.26 -7.78
CA GLU A 88 -12.65 1.25 -9.10
C GLU A 88 -11.26 0.63 -9.03
N TRP A 89 -10.86 -0.14 -10.04
CA TRP A 89 -9.50 -0.68 -10.13
C TRP A 89 -8.59 0.29 -10.89
N LEU A 90 -7.56 0.78 -10.21
CA LEU A 90 -6.52 1.62 -10.82
C LEU A 90 -5.32 0.78 -11.18
N ARG A 91 -4.87 0.92 -12.43
CA ARG A 91 -3.63 0.34 -12.90
C ARG A 91 -2.48 1.32 -12.66
N ALA A 92 -1.42 0.80 -12.04
CA ALA A 92 -0.21 1.55 -11.71
C ALA A 92 0.78 1.69 -12.88
#